data_AF-G9WRF0-F1
#
_entry.id   AF-G9WRF0-F1
#
_cell.length_a   1.000
_cell.length_b   1.000
_cell.length_c   1.000
_cell.angle_alpha   90.00
_cell.angle_beta   90.00
_cell.angle_gamma   90.00
#
_symmetry.space_group_name_H-M   'P 1'
#
loop_
_entity.id
_entity.type
_entity.pdbx_description
1 polymer ?
#
loop_
_entity_poly.entity_id
_entity_poly.type
_entity_poly.pdbx_seq_one_letter_code
_entity_poly.pdbx_strand_id
1 'polypeptide(L)'
;MANILQVGSTPVTPDTSIQHGRVTPDLSVKNPVNPNAVNRADGQDTGQAGSSTAEGHFSGVDFEGNYAAFIRTLSETGNLPKEMETVLFGDAAIALSQNKGEIGESIKELFSALEMESPEDLKAFLQEQQQSQIKFSGNLFNNLRGMLKENISPSLKNAIFRFAKSYNDYSSSPHFLEQLKTISEDIDKLLLPSFQGEFEDLLSQMNFEEKMGQTEGNTSLINKQIIPFLSNYISRTHDYGAVRNAVVLFILYAVKYENGSEESLVKEKEALMNNPDFRLLFKGDPEEAFQDSLQNLDRKSQNTFPKLFNQFLQAGAEGKAGTEHISHFQDVLKGLLVNESVYMPLQHLVLPFRYEGKDVMSEMWVEQEAEDSSGGKLTKMLLKFSIPNVGNFEMISGIANMRVDMNLYMPEDLMEKQKDVEGVLSTILRRNGLSVANIGIYKKTRDFRVQEVFPEIKEAEKGLNVRI
;
A
#
# COMPACT_ATOMS: atom_id res chain seq x y z
N MET A 1 -1.75 3.12 -32.90
CA MET A 1 -2.57 3.44 -31.71
C MET A 1 -3.75 4.26 -32.18
N ALA A 2 -4.93 3.67 -32.31
CA ALA A 2 -6.14 4.37 -32.71
C ALA A 2 -6.72 5.13 -31.51
N ASN A 3 -7.11 6.38 -31.73
CA ASN A 3 -7.60 7.29 -30.71
C ASN A 3 -9.05 6.92 -30.33
N ILE A 4 -9.21 6.08 -29.30
CA ILE A 4 -10.50 5.51 -28.87
C ILE A 4 -11.40 6.52 -28.13
N LEU A 5 -10.98 7.79 -28.05
CA LEU A 5 -11.72 8.86 -27.34
C LEU A 5 -12.46 9.83 -28.27
N GLN A 6 -12.56 9.54 -29.58
CA GLN A 6 -13.40 10.32 -30.49
C GLN A 6 -14.40 9.42 -31.22
N VAL A 7 -15.57 9.23 -30.62
CA VAL A 7 -16.77 8.80 -31.36
C VAL A 7 -17.69 10.01 -31.47
N GLY A 8 -17.71 10.63 -32.64
CA GLY A 8 -18.68 11.66 -32.99
C GLY A 8 -20.09 11.07 -33.00
N SER A 9 -21.04 11.79 -32.42
CA SER A 9 -22.45 11.41 -32.40
C SER A 9 -23.01 11.38 -33.81
N THR A 10 -23.22 10.18 -34.36
CA THR A 10 -24.08 9.98 -35.53
C THR A 10 -25.41 9.43 -35.01
N PRO A 11 -26.56 10.04 -35.33
CA PRO A 11 -27.84 9.52 -34.86
C PRO A 11 -28.18 8.26 -35.65
N VAL A 12 -28.09 7.09 -35.00
CA VAL A 12 -28.54 5.82 -35.57
C VAL A 12 -29.88 5.46 -34.95
N THR A 13 -30.89 5.31 -35.80
CA THR A 13 -32.22 4.81 -35.46
C THR A 13 -32.12 3.42 -34.81
N PRO A 14 -32.79 3.19 -33.66
CA PRO A 14 -32.70 1.91 -32.98
C PRO A 14 -33.37 0.79 -33.78
N ASP A 15 -32.64 -0.31 -33.96
CA ASP A 15 -33.13 -1.58 -34.47
C ASP A 15 -34.09 -2.20 -33.43
N THR A 16 -35.31 -2.54 -33.85
CA THR A 16 -36.42 -2.96 -32.98
C THR A 16 -36.34 -4.44 -32.55
N SER A 17 -35.25 -5.13 -32.84
CA SER A 17 -35.13 -6.58 -32.66
C SER A 17 -34.54 -7.06 -31.31
N ILE A 18 -34.16 -6.17 -30.39
CA ILE A 18 -33.64 -6.56 -29.06
C ILE A 18 -34.70 -6.37 -27.97
N GLN A 19 -35.27 -7.48 -27.50
CA GLN A 19 -36.13 -7.52 -26.31
C GLN A 19 -35.37 -6.96 -25.10
N HIS A 20 -35.90 -5.87 -24.53
CA HIS A 20 -35.26 -5.11 -23.46
C HIS A 20 -35.30 -5.86 -22.12
N GLY A 21 -34.20 -6.53 -21.76
CA GLY A 21 -33.81 -6.66 -20.36
C GLY A 21 -33.31 -5.30 -19.88
N ARG A 22 -34.17 -4.50 -19.24
CA ARG A 22 -33.77 -3.19 -18.70
C ARG A 22 -32.74 -3.39 -17.59
N VAL A 23 -31.48 -3.02 -17.86
CA VAL A 23 -30.49 -2.75 -16.82
C VAL A 23 -31.01 -1.59 -15.97
N THR A 24 -31.08 -1.77 -14.66
CA THR A 24 -31.49 -0.71 -13.72
C THR A 24 -30.49 0.45 -13.81
N PRO A 25 -30.95 1.69 -14.07
CA PRO A 25 -30.06 2.84 -14.22
C PRO A 25 -29.39 3.17 -12.88
N ASP A 26 -28.05 3.26 -12.91
CA ASP A 26 -27.25 3.74 -11.78
C ASP A 26 -27.41 5.26 -11.65
N LEU A 27 -27.99 5.70 -10.53
CA LEU A 27 -28.26 7.11 -10.22
C LEU A 27 -26.99 7.95 -10.02
N SER A 28 -25.82 7.33 -9.91
CA SER A 28 -24.53 8.02 -9.79
C SER A 28 -23.96 8.52 -11.13
N VAL A 29 -24.49 8.01 -12.27
CA VAL A 29 -24.06 8.41 -13.61
C VAL A 29 -24.72 9.73 -14.00
N LYS A 30 -23.96 10.83 -13.96
CA LYS A 30 -24.42 12.13 -14.46
C LYS A 30 -24.37 12.14 -15.99
N ASN A 31 -25.48 12.56 -16.61
CA ASN A 31 -25.54 12.77 -18.06
C ASN A 31 -24.44 13.75 -18.51
N PRO A 32 -23.93 13.62 -19.75
CA PRO A 32 -22.94 14.54 -20.30
C PRO A 32 -23.46 15.98 -20.22
N VAL A 33 -22.62 16.87 -19.71
CA VAL A 33 -22.93 18.29 -19.50
C VAL A 33 -23.16 18.94 -20.86
N ASN A 34 -24.32 19.57 -21.06
CA ASN A 34 -24.59 20.34 -22.29
C ASN A 34 -23.62 21.53 -22.35
N PRO A 35 -22.68 21.59 -23.32
CA PRO A 35 -21.69 22.65 -23.40
C PRO A 35 -22.29 24.03 -23.72
N ASN A 36 -23.56 24.10 -24.11
CA ASN A 36 -24.28 25.35 -24.34
C ASN A 36 -25.04 25.87 -23.11
N ALA A 37 -24.92 25.22 -21.95
CA ALA A 37 -25.58 25.63 -20.71
C ALA A 37 -24.54 25.85 -19.59
N VAL A 38 -24.64 26.99 -18.90
CA VAL A 38 -23.81 27.28 -17.71
C VAL A 38 -24.51 26.71 -16.49
N ASN A 39 -23.97 25.63 -15.92
CA ASN A 39 -24.46 25.07 -14.66
C ASN A 39 -23.84 25.80 -13.47
N ARG A 40 -24.62 25.99 -12.40
CA ARG A 40 -24.16 26.58 -11.15
C ARG A 40 -23.30 25.58 -10.35
N ALA A 41 -22.30 26.10 -9.63
CA ALA A 41 -21.37 25.28 -8.84
C ALA A 41 -21.99 24.61 -7.59
N ASP A 42 -23.22 24.99 -7.22
CA ASP A 42 -23.96 24.49 -6.06
C ASP A 42 -24.87 23.29 -6.37
N GLY A 43 -24.96 22.85 -7.63
CA GLY A 43 -25.68 21.64 -8.02
C GLY A 43 -27.20 21.68 -7.78
N GLN A 44 -27.79 22.85 -7.53
CA GLN A 44 -29.24 23.02 -7.37
C GLN A 44 -29.88 23.50 -8.68
N ASP A 45 -30.87 22.73 -9.17
CA ASP A 45 -31.62 23.03 -10.40
C ASP A 45 -32.94 23.78 -10.15
N THR A 46 -33.26 24.09 -8.89
CA THR A 46 -34.52 24.76 -8.50
C THR A 46 -34.27 25.98 -7.63
N GLY A 47 -34.58 27.16 -8.16
CA GLY A 47 -34.42 28.43 -7.47
C GLY A 47 -35.42 28.62 -6.33
N GLN A 48 -34.93 28.56 -5.09
CA GLN A 48 -35.54 29.23 -3.94
C GLN A 48 -34.44 29.73 -3.01
N ALA A 49 -34.28 31.05 -2.93
CA ALA A 49 -33.33 31.70 -2.05
C ALA A 49 -33.80 31.58 -0.59
N GLY A 50 -33.20 30.67 0.17
CA GLY A 50 -33.32 30.61 1.62
C GLY A 50 -32.34 31.59 2.26
N SER A 51 -32.86 32.53 3.04
CA SER A 51 -32.12 33.54 3.79
C SER A 51 -31.27 32.92 4.91
N SER A 52 -29.95 33.02 4.78
CA SER A 52 -29.02 32.85 5.92
C SER A 52 -27.96 33.95 5.89
N THR A 53 -28.41 35.19 6.10
CA THR A 53 -27.55 36.27 6.61
C THR A 53 -27.42 36.09 8.12
N ALA A 54 -26.42 35.31 8.53
CA ALA A 54 -25.87 35.34 9.87
C ALA A 54 -24.35 35.31 9.74
N GLU A 55 -23.73 36.38 10.22
CA GLU A 55 -22.28 36.55 10.31
C GLU A 55 -21.65 35.33 11.00
N GLY A 56 -20.59 34.77 10.41
CA GLY A 56 -19.66 33.89 11.11
C GLY A 56 -19.66 32.39 10.77
N HIS A 57 -20.50 31.90 9.85
CA HIS A 57 -20.42 30.51 9.42
C HIS A 57 -20.42 30.38 7.90
N PHE A 58 -19.24 30.13 7.33
CA PHE A 58 -19.12 29.54 6.00
C PHE A 58 -19.65 28.10 6.08
N SER A 59 -20.89 27.89 5.67
CA SER A 59 -21.44 26.56 5.45
C SER A 59 -21.13 26.09 4.03
N GLY A 60 -20.49 24.93 3.90
CA GLY A 60 -20.91 23.95 2.88
C GLY A 60 -19.94 23.55 1.79
N VAL A 61 -18.65 23.90 1.87
CA VAL A 61 -17.60 23.14 1.17
C VAL A 61 -16.43 22.96 2.13
N ASP A 62 -16.43 21.85 2.87
CA ASP A 62 -15.22 21.37 3.53
C ASP A 62 -14.25 20.96 2.43
N PHE A 63 -13.39 21.89 2.01
CA PHE A 63 -12.17 21.55 1.31
C PHE A 63 -11.17 21.01 2.34
N GLU A 64 -11.52 19.91 3.02
CA GLU A 64 -10.52 19.05 3.64
C GLU A 64 -9.74 18.42 2.48
N GLY A 65 -8.58 18.98 2.15
CA GLY A 65 -7.72 18.41 1.11
C GLY A 65 -7.37 16.95 1.43
N ASN A 66 -6.99 16.16 0.41
CA ASN A 66 -6.61 14.75 0.59
C ASN A 66 -5.54 14.55 1.69
N TYR A 67 -4.68 15.55 1.90
CA TYR A 67 -3.71 15.57 2.99
C TYR A 67 -4.36 15.71 4.38
N ALA A 68 -5.32 16.61 4.56
CA ALA A 68 -6.05 16.77 5.82
C ALA A 68 -6.85 15.50 6.15
N ALA A 69 -7.49 14.89 5.15
CA ALA A 69 -8.15 13.59 5.30
C ALA A 69 -7.15 12.50 5.72
N PHE A 70 -5.94 12.49 5.15
CA PHE A 70 -4.87 11.60 5.57
C PHE A 70 -4.45 11.83 7.03
N ILE A 71 -4.19 13.07 7.46
CA ILE A 71 -3.81 13.38 8.85
C ILE A 71 -4.90 12.99 9.85
N ARG A 72 -6.16 13.21 9.50
CA ARG A 72 -7.30 12.78 10.32
C ARG A 72 -7.31 11.25 10.42
N THR A 73 -7.22 10.55 9.30
CA THR A 73 -7.24 9.09 9.27
C THR A 73 -6.06 8.51 10.04
N LEU A 74 -4.85 9.05 9.88
CA LEU A 74 -3.67 8.65 10.65
C LEU A 74 -3.89 8.82 12.17
N SER A 75 -4.57 9.89 12.57
CA SER A 75 -4.91 10.13 13.98
C SER A 75 -5.95 9.15 14.51
N GLU A 76 -6.92 8.75 13.68
CA GLU A 76 -7.96 7.77 14.02
C GLU A 76 -7.42 6.33 14.06
N THR A 77 -6.34 6.05 13.31
CA THR A 77 -5.76 4.71 13.16
C THR A 77 -4.77 4.34 14.28
N GLY A 78 -4.56 5.23 15.27
CA GLY A 78 -3.54 5.05 16.31
C GLY A 78 -3.65 3.81 17.21
N ASN A 79 -4.69 2.99 17.04
CA ASN A 79 -4.95 1.77 17.80
C ASN A 79 -4.67 0.47 17.01
N LEU A 80 -4.05 0.55 15.82
CA LEU A 80 -3.73 -0.60 14.97
C LEU A 80 -3.05 -1.76 15.73
N PRO A 81 -2.06 -1.54 16.62
CA PRO A 81 -1.44 -2.65 17.36
C PRO A 81 -2.44 -3.43 18.22
N LYS A 82 -3.39 -2.75 18.85
CA LYS A 82 -4.39 -3.40 19.70
C LYS A 82 -5.44 -4.17 18.88
N GLU A 83 -5.88 -3.61 17.76
CA GLU A 83 -6.78 -4.33 16.85
C GLU A 83 -6.07 -5.56 16.26
N MET A 84 -4.80 -5.42 15.92
CA MET A 84 -3.98 -6.55 15.46
C MET A 84 -3.78 -7.62 16.51
N GLU A 85 -3.51 -7.24 17.77
CA GLU A 85 -3.45 -8.17 18.90
C GLU A 85 -4.77 -8.94 19.04
N THR A 86 -5.89 -8.23 18.92
CA THR A 86 -7.23 -8.81 19.01
C THR A 86 -7.49 -9.85 17.92
N VAL A 87 -7.12 -9.55 16.66
CA VAL A 87 -7.35 -10.51 15.57
C VAL A 87 -6.35 -11.66 15.58
N LEU A 88 -5.06 -11.40 15.80
CA LEU A 88 -3.98 -12.41 15.68
C LEU A 88 -3.86 -13.33 16.89
N PHE A 89 -4.16 -12.84 18.09
CA PHE A 89 -3.97 -13.59 19.34
C PHE A 89 -5.28 -13.78 20.12
N GLY A 90 -6.42 -13.32 19.59
CA GLY A 90 -7.74 -13.52 20.19
C GLY A 90 -8.52 -14.72 19.64
N ASP A 91 -9.81 -14.77 19.98
CA ASP A 91 -10.70 -15.89 19.63
C ASP A 91 -10.87 -16.07 18.11
N ALA A 92 -10.78 -14.98 17.33
CA ALA A 92 -10.86 -15.01 15.88
C ALA A 92 -9.75 -15.86 15.25
N ALA A 93 -8.52 -15.70 15.73
CA ALA A 93 -7.37 -16.51 15.30
C ALA A 93 -7.57 -17.99 15.62
N ILE A 94 -8.11 -18.29 16.80
CA ILE A 94 -8.43 -19.66 17.20
C ILE A 94 -9.48 -20.26 16.26
N ALA A 95 -10.59 -19.54 16.02
CA ALA A 95 -11.66 -19.97 15.13
C ALA A 95 -11.15 -20.26 13.72
N LEU A 96 -10.32 -19.38 13.16
CA LEU A 96 -9.74 -19.58 11.84
C LEU A 96 -8.75 -20.75 11.80
N SER A 97 -7.92 -20.94 12.84
CA SER A 97 -6.97 -22.05 12.91
C SER A 97 -7.64 -23.44 13.01
N GLN A 98 -8.88 -23.48 13.50
CA GLN A 98 -9.70 -24.69 13.59
C GLN A 98 -10.48 -24.98 12.30
N ASN A 99 -10.49 -24.05 11.35
CA ASN A 99 -11.14 -24.26 10.07
C ASN A 99 -10.48 -25.42 9.31
N LYS A 100 -11.29 -26.23 8.62
CA LYS A 100 -10.78 -27.39 7.88
C LYS A 100 -10.42 -26.96 6.46
N GLY A 101 -9.30 -27.47 5.95
CA GLY A 101 -8.81 -27.19 4.61
C GLY A 101 -7.71 -26.13 4.59
N GLU A 102 -7.45 -25.57 3.42
CA GLU A 102 -6.28 -24.73 3.12
C GLU A 102 -6.13 -23.52 4.06
N ILE A 103 -7.24 -22.89 4.45
CA ILE A 103 -7.22 -21.70 5.32
C ILE A 103 -6.66 -22.03 6.71
N GLY A 104 -7.08 -23.14 7.32
CA GLY A 104 -6.58 -23.55 8.62
C GLY A 104 -5.11 -23.95 8.59
N GLU A 105 -4.64 -24.52 7.47
CA GLU A 105 -3.23 -24.86 7.26
C GLU A 105 -2.36 -23.62 7.07
N SER A 106 -2.76 -22.67 6.20
CA SER A 106 -2.07 -21.38 6.02
C SER A 106 -1.94 -20.61 7.34
N ILE A 107 -2.95 -20.68 8.21
CA ILE A 107 -2.92 -19.94 9.48
C ILE A 107 -2.01 -20.61 10.50
N LYS A 108 -1.91 -21.94 10.49
CA LYS A 108 -0.90 -22.66 11.30
C LYS A 108 0.51 -22.35 10.81
N GLU A 109 0.70 -22.27 9.50
CA GLU A 109 1.98 -21.87 8.91
C GLU A 109 2.33 -20.42 9.30
N LEU A 110 1.35 -19.50 9.26
CA LEU A 110 1.52 -18.12 9.73
C LEU A 110 2.01 -18.10 11.18
N PHE A 111 1.33 -18.78 12.10
CA PHE A 111 1.73 -18.80 13.50
C PHE A 111 3.08 -19.46 13.73
N SER A 112 3.43 -20.47 12.94
CA SER A 112 4.75 -21.10 13.01
C SER A 112 5.85 -20.12 12.57
N ALA A 113 5.59 -19.31 11.53
CA ALA A 113 6.51 -18.28 11.08
C ALA A 113 6.67 -17.11 12.08
N LEU A 114 5.75 -16.97 13.03
CA LEU A 114 5.82 -15.97 14.10
C LEU A 114 6.60 -16.43 15.33
N GLU A 115 6.88 -17.72 15.47
CA GLU A 115 7.62 -18.26 16.61
C GLU A 115 9.12 -17.99 16.48
N MET A 116 9.70 -17.32 17.46
CA MET A 116 11.11 -16.96 17.52
C MET A 116 11.83 -17.79 18.57
N GLU A 117 12.88 -18.51 18.19
CA GLU A 117 13.67 -19.31 19.13
C GLU A 117 14.73 -18.46 19.85
N SER A 118 15.18 -17.36 19.23
CA SER A 118 16.22 -16.49 19.76
C SER A 118 16.03 -15.01 19.37
N PRO A 119 16.68 -14.07 20.09
CA PRO A 119 16.75 -12.66 19.67
C PRO A 119 17.40 -12.48 18.28
N GLU A 120 18.32 -13.36 17.91
CA GLU A 120 18.94 -13.39 16.59
C GLU A 120 17.93 -13.72 15.48
N ASP A 121 16.99 -14.63 15.72
CA ASP A 121 15.91 -14.95 14.79
C ASP A 121 14.95 -13.77 14.61
N LEU A 122 14.58 -13.10 15.71
CA LEU A 122 13.77 -11.88 15.65
C LEU A 122 14.47 -10.78 14.84
N LYS A 123 15.79 -10.64 14.98
CA LYS A 123 16.57 -9.69 14.19
C LYS A 123 16.53 -10.07 12.70
N ALA A 124 16.69 -11.36 12.37
CA ALA A 124 16.62 -11.83 10.99
C ALA A 124 15.22 -11.56 10.38
N PHE A 125 14.16 -11.90 11.11
CA PHE A 125 12.79 -11.63 10.73
C PHE A 125 12.55 -10.13 10.48
N LEU A 126 12.99 -9.25 11.40
CA LEU A 126 12.90 -7.80 11.23
C LEU A 126 13.63 -7.32 9.96
N GLN A 127 14.83 -7.83 9.70
CA GLN A 127 15.61 -7.48 8.52
C GLN A 127 14.92 -7.95 7.24
N GLU A 128 14.35 -9.14 7.23
CA GLU A 128 13.58 -9.66 6.09
C GLU A 128 12.32 -8.83 5.83
N GLN A 129 11.56 -8.48 6.87
CA GLN A 129 10.37 -7.64 6.73
C GLN A 129 10.73 -6.25 6.21
N GLN A 130 11.78 -5.62 6.77
CA GLN A 130 12.26 -4.32 6.31
C GLN A 130 12.68 -4.35 4.84
N GLN A 131 13.42 -5.38 4.42
CA GLN A 131 13.86 -5.53 3.04
C GLN A 131 12.70 -5.82 2.09
N SER A 132 11.73 -6.61 2.53
CA SER A 132 10.56 -7.00 1.73
C SER A 132 9.66 -5.81 1.41
N GLN A 133 9.51 -4.86 2.33
CA GLN A 133 8.73 -3.64 2.10
C GLN A 133 9.39 -2.66 1.13
N ILE A 134 10.73 -2.56 1.13
CA ILE A 134 11.43 -1.57 0.30
C ILE A 134 11.67 -2.13 -1.09
N LYS A 135 10.79 -1.80 -2.04
CA LYS A 135 10.94 -2.22 -3.45
C LYS A 135 12.22 -1.72 -4.11
N PHE A 136 12.57 -0.45 -3.89
CA PHE A 136 13.71 0.24 -4.50
C PHE A 136 14.96 0.25 -3.59
N SER A 137 15.45 -0.94 -3.26
CA SER A 137 16.60 -1.17 -2.36
C SER A 137 17.84 -1.67 -3.10
N GLY A 138 19.03 -1.47 -2.52
CA GLY A 138 20.29 -2.02 -3.04
C GLY A 138 21.16 -0.98 -3.76
N ASN A 139 22.33 -1.41 -4.23
CA ASN A 139 23.35 -0.53 -4.78
C ASN A 139 22.86 0.30 -5.99
N LEU A 140 22.10 -0.34 -6.89
CA LEU A 140 21.51 0.32 -8.05
C LEU A 140 20.66 1.52 -7.63
N PHE A 141 19.63 1.30 -6.82
CA PHE A 141 18.71 2.36 -6.39
C PHE A 141 19.34 3.38 -5.45
N ASN A 142 20.35 2.99 -4.65
CA ASN A 142 21.15 3.94 -3.88
C ASN A 142 21.89 4.92 -4.79
N ASN A 143 22.52 4.44 -5.86
CA ASN A 143 23.16 5.29 -6.87
C ASN A 143 22.15 6.18 -7.59
N LEU A 144 21.03 5.63 -8.04
CA LEU A 144 19.97 6.39 -8.71
C LEU A 144 19.41 7.51 -7.82
N ARG A 145 19.17 7.22 -6.54
CA ARG A 145 18.76 8.24 -5.54
C ARG A 145 19.84 9.30 -5.35
N GLY A 146 21.10 8.91 -5.26
CA GLY A 146 22.23 9.83 -5.18
C GLY A 146 22.28 10.79 -6.38
N MET A 147 22.13 10.26 -7.60
CA MET A 147 22.08 11.06 -8.82
C MET A 147 20.90 12.04 -8.82
N LEU A 148 19.72 11.62 -8.36
CA LEU A 148 18.54 12.48 -8.32
C LEU A 148 18.65 13.64 -7.31
N LYS A 149 19.55 13.53 -6.31
CA LYS A 149 19.86 14.63 -5.37
C LYS A 149 20.80 15.67 -5.98
N GLU A 150 21.54 15.31 -7.03
CA GLU A 150 22.42 16.21 -7.76
C GLU A 150 21.67 16.92 -8.90
N ASN A 151 22.26 18.00 -9.43
CA ASN A 151 21.72 18.68 -10.61
C ASN A 151 22.07 17.92 -11.89
N ILE A 152 21.29 16.88 -12.21
CA ILE A 152 21.46 16.03 -13.40
C ILE A 152 20.71 16.54 -14.63
N SER A 153 21.09 16.05 -15.81
CA SER A 153 20.41 16.41 -17.06
C SER A 153 18.95 15.93 -17.08
N PRO A 154 18.03 16.66 -17.74
CA PRO A 154 16.64 16.21 -17.92
C PRO A 154 16.54 14.85 -18.62
N SER A 155 17.49 14.55 -19.51
CA SER A 155 17.58 13.26 -20.20
C SER A 155 17.83 12.11 -19.22
N LEU A 156 18.84 12.25 -18.36
CA LEU A 156 19.13 11.25 -17.33
C LEU A 156 17.97 11.11 -16.35
N LYS A 157 17.42 12.24 -15.87
CA LYS A 157 16.25 12.22 -14.96
C LYS A 157 15.07 11.43 -15.54
N ASN A 158 14.75 11.64 -16.81
CA ASN A 158 13.70 10.90 -17.50
C ASN A 158 14.03 9.41 -17.66
N ALA A 159 15.27 9.06 -18.00
CA ALA A 159 15.70 7.67 -18.10
C ALA A 159 15.58 6.93 -16.75
N ILE A 160 15.98 7.58 -15.65
CA ILE A 160 15.84 7.03 -14.29
C ILE A 160 14.37 6.76 -13.97
N PHE A 161 13.46 7.70 -14.25
CA PHE A 161 12.04 7.51 -13.97
C PHE A 161 11.38 6.44 -14.84
N ARG A 162 11.73 6.36 -16.13
CA ARG A 162 11.20 5.31 -17.02
C ARG A 162 11.66 3.93 -16.58
N PHE A 163 12.95 3.80 -16.24
CA PHE A 163 13.49 2.58 -15.67
C PHE A 163 12.78 2.22 -14.35
N ALA A 164 12.66 3.17 -13.42
CA ALA A 164 11.99 2.92 -12.14
C ALA A 164 10.52 2.50 -12.31
N LYS A 165 9.80 3.12 -13.26
CA LYS A 165 8.43 2.72 -13.62
C LYS A 165 8.41 1.30 -14.19
N SER A 166 9.26 0.99 -15.16
CA SER A 166 9.30 -0.33 -15.79
C SER A 166 9.71 -1.42 -14.80
N TYR A 167 10.68 -1.16 -13.92
CA TYR A 167 11.06 -2.06 -12.82
C TYR A 167 9.89 -2.29 -11.86
N ASN A 168 9.15 -1.23 -11.51
CA ASN A 168 7.94 -1.34 -10.70
C ASN A 168 6.88 -2.20 -11.36
N ASP A 169 6.59 -1.95 -12.63
CA ASP A 169 5.54 -2.65 -13.37
C ASP A 169 5.92 -4.13 -13.57
N TYR A 170 7.19 -4.41 -13.88
CA TYR A 170 7.74 -5.76 -14.00
C TYR A 170 7.57 -6.56 -12.71
N SER A 171 8.06 -6.03 -11.61
CA SER A 171 8.02 -6.73 -10.31
C SER A 171 6.61 -6.83 -9.70
N SER A 172 5.67 -6.01 -10.16
CA SER A 172 4.25 -6.11 -9.78
C SER A 172 3.38 -6.85 -10.79
N SER A 173 3.95 -7.37 -11.89
CA SER A 173 3.17 -8.06 -12.92
C SER A 173 2.31 -9.23 -12.40
N PRO A 174 2.78 -10.11 -11.47
CA PRO A 174 1.92 -11.17 -10.94
C PRO A 174 0.73 -10.61 -10.14
N HIS A 175 0.96 -9.52 -9.39
CA HIS A 175 -0.12 -8.86 -8.66
C HIS A 175 -1.13 -8.22 -9.62
N PHE A 176 -0.68 -7.58 -10.71
CA PHE A 176 -1.62 -7.04 -11.70
C PHE A 176 -2.44 -8.14 -12.38
N LEU A 177 -1.86 -9.31 -12.61
CA LEU A 177 -2.58 -10.48 -13.12
C LEU A 177 -3.67 -10.97 -12.15
N GLU A 178 -3.35 -11.03 -10.86
CA GLU A 178 -4.33 -11.35 -9.82
C GLU A 178 -5.47 -10.31 -9.77
N GLN A 179 -5.14 -9.02 -9.85
CA GLN A 179 -6.16 -7.97 -9.92
C GLN A 179 -7.02 -8.08 -11.18
N LEU A 180 -6.43 -8.41 -12.34
CA LEU A 180 -7.18 -8.67 -13.57
C LEU A 180 -8.15 -9.85 -13.40
N LYS A 181 -7.74 -10.92 -12.71
CA LYS A 181 -8.61 -12.04 -12.37
C LYS A 181 -9.79 -11.59 -11.53
N THR A 182 -9.54 -10.95 -10.39
CA THR A 182 -10.59 -10.48 -9.46
C THR A 182 -11.58 -9.54 -10.15
N ILE A 183 -11.07 -8.54 -10.89
CA ILE A 183 -11.92 -7.59 -11.61
C ILE A 183 -12.74 -8.32 -12.70
N SER A 184 -12.17 -9.32 -13.37
CA SER A 184 -12.90 -10.11 -14.36
C SER A 184 -14.02 -10.91 -13.73
N GLU A 185 -13.79 -11.55 -12.58
CA GLU A 185 -14.84 -12.28 -11.84
C GLU A 185 -15.97 -11.34 -11.40
N ASP A 186 -15.65 -10.08 -11.06
CA ASP A 186 -16.66 -9.08 -10.74
C ASP A 186 -17.41 -8.57 -11.97
N ILE A 187 -16.71 -8.35 -13.09
CA ILE A 187 -17.33 -8.01 -14.37
C ILE A 187 -18.32 -9.11 -14.76
N ASP A 188 -17.92 -10.38 -14.70
CA ASP A 188 -18.75 -11.51 -15.10
C ASP A 188 -20.09 -11.54 -14.33
N LYS A 189 -20.05 -11.35 -13.01
CA LYS A 189 -21.26 -11.25 -12.17
C LYS A 189 -22.17 -10.08 -12.54
N LEU A 190 -21.61 -9.01 -13.11
CA LEU A 190 -22.35 -7.82 -13.54
C LEU A 190 -22.88 -7.93 -14.97
N LEU A 191 -22.34 -8.83 -15.80
CA LEU A 191 -22.81 -9.03 -17.17
C LEU A 191 -24.22 -9.63 -17.21
N LEU A 192 -24.96 -9.32 -18.27
CA LEU A 192 -26.19 -10.03 -18.57
C LEU A 192 -25.90 -11.53 -18.80
N PRO A 193 -26.78 -12.46 -18.35
CA PRO A 193 -26.54 -13.90 -18.44
C PRO A 193 -26.23 -14.44 -19.84
N SER A 194 -26.71 -13.77 -20.89
CA SER A 194 -26.42 -14.16 -22.28
C SER A 194 -24.97 -13.92 -22.72
N PHE A 195 -24.20 -13.13 -21.96
CA PHE A 195 -22.80 -12.78 -22.26
C PHE A 195 -21.80 -13.44 -21.30
N GLN A 196 -22.26 -13.95 -20.15
CA GLN A 196 -21.40 -14.59 -19.14
C GLN A 196 -20.62 -15.77 -19.73
N GLY A 197 -21.29 -16.70 -20.42
CA GLY A 197 -20.61 -17.87 -20.99
C GLY A 197 -19.50 -17.54 -21.99
N GLU A 198 -19.73 -16.57 -22.89
CA GLU A 198 -18.68 -16.13 -23.84
C GLU A 198 -17.51 -15.46 -23.11
N PHE A 199 -17.80 -14.73 -22.03
CA PHE A 199 -16.78 -14.08 -21.22
C PHE A 199 -15.97 -15.09 -20.41
N GLU A 200 -16.62 -16.05 -19.75
CA GLU A 200 -15.97 -17.17 -19.04
C GLU A 200 -15.05 -17.96 -19.98
N ASP A 201 -15.50 -18.24 -21.22
CA ASP A 201 -14.69 -18.92 -22.23
C ASP A 201 -13.43 -18.11 -22.60
N LEU A 202 -13.51 -16.78 -22.67
CA LEU A 202 -12.35 -15.90 -22.89
C LEU A 202 -11.40 -15.90 -21.68
N LEU A 203 -11.93 -15.83 -20.47
CA LEU A 203 -11.12 -15.85 -19.24
C LEU A 203 -10.43 -17.20 -19.04
N SER A 204 -11.05 -18.30 -19.45
CA SER A 204 -10.46 -19.64 -19.35
C SER A 204 -9.19 -19.83 -20.20
N GLN A 205 -8.98 -18.96 -21.19
CA GLN A 205 -7.77 -18.97 -22.04
C GLN A 205 -6.61 -18.20 -21.40
N MET A 206 -6.86 -17.41 -20.36
CA MET A 206 -5.80 -16.71 -19.64
C MET A 206 -4.99 -17.69 -18.77
N ASN A 207 -3.68 -17.49 -18.74
CA ASN A 207 -2.81 -18.20 -17.81
C ASN A 207 -2.59 -17.37 -16.55
N PHE A 208 -3.31 -17.68 -15.46
CA PHE A 208 -3.17 -16.95 -14.20
C PHE A 208 -1.94 -17.34 -13.36
N GLU A 209 -1.14 -18.30 -13.84
CA GLU A 209 0.08 -18.79 -13.18
C GLU A 209 1.36 -18.22 -13.84
N GLU A 210 1.24 -17.16 -14.65
CA GLU A 210 2.39 -16.49 -15.25
C GLU A 210 3.31 -15.87 -14.20
N LYS A 211 4.62 -16.04 -14.40
CA LYS A 211 5.63 -15.48 -13.51
C LYS A 211 5.91 -14.01 -13.84
N MET A 212 6.69 -13.37 -12.97
CA MET A 212 7.17 -12.01 -13.17
C MET A 212 7.73 -11.80 -14.59
N GLY A 213 7.22 -10.79 -15.30
CA GLY A 213 7.68 -10.45 -16.64
C GLY A 213 7.07 -11.23 -17.80
N GLN A 214 6.38 -12.34 -17.53
CA GLN A 214 5.75 -13.18 -18.54
C GLN A 214 4.35 -12.67 -18.84
N THR A 215 4.22 -11.62 -19.65
CA THR A 215 2.93 -10.94 -19.84
C THR A 215 2.36 -11.10 -21.26
N GLU A 216 3.20 -11.51 -22.22
CA GLU A 216 2.89 -11.46 -23.66
C GLU A 216 1.63 -12.24 -24.05
N GLY A 217 1.48 -13.47 -23.55
CA GLY A 217 0.35 -14.35 -23.89
C GLY A 217 -0.98 -13.75 -23.46
N ASN A 218 -1.08 -13.43 -22.16
CA ASN A 218 -2.26 -12.80 -21.59
C ASN A 218 -2.51 -11.40 -22.18
N THR A 219 -1.49 -10.57 -22.38
CA THR A 219 -1.64 -9.24 -23.00
C THR A 219 -2.22 -9.35 -24.42
N SER A 220 -1.77 -10.31 -25.22
CA SER A 220 -2.31 -10.54 -26.56
C SER A 220 -3.80 -10.92 -26.52
N LEU A 221 -4.19 -11.82 -25.61
CA LEU A 221 -5.58 -12.22 -25.42
C LEU A 221 -6.45 -11.05 -24.94
N ILE A 222 -5.94 -10.28 -23.95
CA ILE A 222 -6.63 -9.12 -23.39
C ILE A 222 -6.91 -8.07 -24.48
N ASN A 223 -5.88 -7.67 -25.22
CA ASN A 223 -5.97 -6.58 -26.19
C ASN A 223 -6.77 -6.98 -27.45
N LYS A 224 -6.70 -8.25 -27.87
CA LYS A 224 -7.34 -8.70 -29.12
C LYS A 224 -8.73 -9.28 -28.95
N GLN A 225 -9.08 -9.79 -27.76
CA GLN A 225 -10.34 -10.50 -27.55
C GLN A 225 -11.14 -9.92 -26.39
N ILE A 226 -10.55 -9.84 -25.18
CA ILE A 226 -11.29 -9.44 -23.97
C ILE A 226 -11.74 -7.97 -24.02
N ILE A 227 -10.83 -7.02 -24.27
CA ILE A 227 -11.20 -5.59 -24.36
C ILE A 227 -12.21 -5.34 -25.50
N PRO A 228 -12.04 -5.90 -26.71
CA PRO A 228 -13.05 -5.82 -27.76
C PRO A 228 -14.41 -6.39 -27.36
N PHE A 229 -14.46 -7.55 -26.68
CA PHE A 229 -15.69 -8.14 -26.16
C PHE A 229 -16.40 -7.19 -25.19
N LEU A 230 -15.68 -6.66 -24.18
CA LEU A 230 -16.22 -5.74 -23.19
C LEU A 230 -16.71 -4.43 -23.82
N SER A 231 -15.97 -3.91 -24.80
CA SER A 231 -16.36 -2.73 -25.57
C SER A 231 -17.66 -2.95 -26.35
N ASN A 232 -17.80 -4.12 -26.99
CA ASN A 232 -19.01 -4.51 -27.71
C ASN A 232 -20.20 -4.69 -26.76
N TYR A 233 -19.99 -5.31 -25.58
CA TYR A 233 -21.01 -5.42 -24.55
C TYR A 233 -21.54 -4.04 -24.12
N ILE A 234 -20.67 -3.11 -23.73
CA ILE A 234 -21.06 -1.75 -23.30
C ILE A 234 -21.80 -1.03 -24.42
N SER A 235 -21.32 -1.15 -25.67
CA SER A 235 -21.97 -0.49 -26.82
C SER A 235 -23.36 -1.04 -27.11
N ARG A 236 -23.61 -2.35 -26.95
CA ARG A 236 -24.92 -2.97 -27.23
C ARG A 236 -25.92 -2.74 -26.10
N THR A 237 -25.45 -2.85 -24.86
CA THR A 237 -26.31 -2.77 -23.67
C THR A 237 -26.52 -1.34 -23.19
N HIS A 238 -25.68 -0.39 -23.64
CA HIS A 238 -25.62 0.97 -23.11
C HIS A 238 -25.39 0.99 -21.58
N ASP A 239 -24.70 -0.02 -21.06
CA ASP A 239 -24.35 -0.12 -19.65
C ASP A 239 -23.18 0.83 -19.32
N TYR A 240 -23.55 2.05 -18.97
CA TYR A 240 -22.61 3.10 -18.54
C TYR A 240 -22.42 3.12 -17.02
N GLY A 241 -22.94 2.13 -16.29
CA GLY A 241 -22.90 2.05 -14.82
C GLY A 241 -21.73 1.22 -14.29
N ALA A 242 -22.04 0.25 -13.42
CA ALA A 242 -21.06 -0.57 -12.74
C ALA A 242 -20.13 -1.36 -13.68
N VAL A 243 -20.67 -1.94 -14.78
CA VAL A 243 -19.84 -2.69 -15.74
C VAL A 243 -18.80 -1.79 -16.38
N ARG A 244 -19.19 -0.61 -16.87
CA ARG A 244 -18.22 0.33 -17.46
C ARG A 244 -17.12 0.72 -16.49
N ASN A 245 -17.45 1.00 -15.24
CA ASN A 245 -16.47 1.36 -14.22
C ASN A 245 -15.48 0.22 -13.97
N ALA A 246 -15.97 -1.01 -13.84
CA ALA A 246 -15.13 -2.21 -13.69
C ALA A 246 -14.25 -2.45 -14.94
N VAL A 247 -14.79 -2.27 -16.15
CA VAL A 247 -14.03 -2.39 -17.41
C VAL A 247 -12.93 -1.32 -17.52
N VAL A 248 -13.19 -0.09 -17.10
CA VAL A 248 -12.14 0.96 -17.07
C VAL A 248 -11.02 0.55 -16.10
N LEU A 249 -11.37 0.05 -14.91
CA LEU A 249 -10.38 -0.45 -13.95
C LEU A 249 -9.58 -1.62 -14.52
N PHE A 250 -10.26 -2.57 -15.17
CA PHE A 250 -9.64 -3.70 -15.87
C PHE A 250 -8.62 -3.22 -16.90
N ILE A 251 -8.97 -2.25 -17.76
CA ILE A 251 -8.07 -1.68 -18.77
C ILE A 251 -6.85 -1.02 -18.12
N LEU A 252 -7.02 -0.29 -17.01
CA LEU A 252 -5.91 0.33 -16.30
C LEU A 252 -4.91 -0.71 -15.77
N TYR A 253 -5.39 -1.83 -15.22
CA TYR A 253 -4.52 -2.93 -14.80
C TYR A 253 -3.92 -3.68 -15.98
N ALA A 254 -4.65 -3.84 -17.09
CA ALA A 254 -4.14 -4.48 -18.30
C ALA A 254 -2.94 -3.72 -18.88
N VAL A 255 -3.01 -2.38 -18.91
CA VAL A 255 -1.88 -1.54 -19.35
C VAL A 255 -0.68 -1.65 -18.40
N LYS A 256 -0.90 -1.71 -17.08
CA LYS A 256 0.18 -1.92 -16.11
C LYS A 256 0.81 -3.31 -16.28
N TYR A 257 -0.01 -4.33 -16.50
CA TYR A 257 0.43 -5.70 -16.76
C TYR A 257 1.27 -5.79 -18.03
N GLU A 258 0.80 -5.21 -19.15
CA GLU A 258 1.56 -5.15 -20.41
C GLU A 258 2.92 -4.44 -20.26
N ASN A 259 2.94 -3.30 -19.56
CA ASN A 259 4.18 -2.57 -19.26
C ASN A 259 5.14 -3.36 -18.36
N GLY A 260 4.64 -4.36 -17.63
CA GLY A 260 5.41 -5.24 -16.77
C GLY A 260 6.14 -6.37 -17.48
N SER A 261 6.18 -6.37 -18.82
CA SER A 261 6.96 -7.35 -19.60
C SER A 261 8.46 -7.27 -19.31
N GLU A 262 9.13 -8.42 -19.35
CA GLU A 262 10.60 -8.50 -19.28
C GLU A 262 11.27 -7.70 -20.41
N GLU A 263 10.70 -7.74 -21.61
CA GLU A 263 11.18 -6.95 -22.76
C GLU A 263 11.18 -5.44 -22.46
N SER A 264 10.11 -4.93 -21.86
CA SER A 264 10.02 -3.51 -21.48
C SER A 264 11.08 -3.14 -20.44
N LEU A 265 11.31 -4.00 -19.45
CA LEU A 265 12.35 -3.79 -18.45
C LEU A 265 13.74 -3.75 -19.08
N VAL A 266 14.07 -4.71 -19.93
CA VAL A 266 15.38 -4.78 -20.61
C VAL A 266 15.59 -3.53 -21.47
N LYS A 267 14.56 -3.10 -22.21
CA LYS A 267 14.62 -1.89 -23.04
C LYS A 267 14.90 -0.63 -22.23
N GLU A 268 14.19 -0.41 -21.12
CA GLU A 268 14.40 0.78 -20.29
C GLU A 268 15.72 0.70 -19.49
N LYS A 269 16.16 -0.52 -19.12
CA LYS A 269 17.51 -0.76 -18.57
C LYS A 269 18.58 -0.34 -19.55
N GLU A 270 18.51 -0.79 -20.80
CA GLU A 270 19.47 -0.43 -21.84
C GLU A 270 19.47 1.08 -22.12
N ALA A 271 18.29 1.71 -22.17
CA ALA A 271 18.18 3.16 -22.34
C ALA A 271 18.87 3.93 -21.21
N LEU A 272 18.71 3.47 -19.96
CA LEU A 272 19.40 4.04 -18.80
C LEU A 272 20.91 3.82 -18.88
N MET A 273 21.36 2.59 -19.16
CA MET A 273 22.78 2.24 -19.25
C MET A 273 23.49 2.90 -20.43
N ASN A 274 22.78 3.21 -21.50
CA ASN A 274 23.30 3.91 -22.67
C ASN A 274 23.30 5.43 -22.53
N ASN A 275 22.74 5.98 -21.45
CA ASN A 275 22.82 7.40 -21.15
C ASN A 275 24.27 7.79 -20.80
N PRO A 276 24.87 8.78 -21.49
CA PRO A 276 26.27 9.18 -21.23
C PRO A 276 26.50 9.66 -19.79
N ASP A 277 25.57 10.44 -19.23
CA ASP A 277 25.68 11.00 -17.88
C ASP A 277 25.58 9.89 -16.83
N PHE A 278 24.73 8.88 -17.08
CA PHE A 278 24.63 7.72 -16.19
C PHE A 278 25.97 7.01 -16.03
N ARG A 279 26.65 6.71 -17.13
CA ARG A 279 27.95 6.01 -17.12
C ARG A 279 29.04 6.79 -16.40
N LEU A 280 28.98 8.12 -16.41
CA LEU A 280 29.94 8.98 -15.71
C LEU A 280 29.67 9.07 -14.22
N LEU A 281 28.40 9.07 -13.81
CA LEU A 281 27.98 9.32 -12.43
C LEU A 281 27.82 8.02 -11.61
N PHE A 282 27.57 6.88 -12.27
CA PHE A 282 27.33 5.63 -11.58
C PHE A 282 28.63 5.09 -10.94
N LYS A 283 28.54 4.68 -9.67
CA LYS A 283 29.68 4.13 -8.93
C LYS A 283 29.60 2.60 -8.87
N GLY A 284 30.60 1.94 -9.44
CA GLY A 284 30.68 0.47 -9.52
C GLY A 284 30.16 -0.08 -10.84
N ASP A 285 29.84 -1.36 -10.88
CA ASP A 285 29.30 -2.03 -12.07
C ASP A 285 27.75 -1.94 -12.08
N PRO A 286 27.16 -1.22 -13.06
CA PRO A 286 25.71 -1.09 -13.15
C PRO A 286 25.00 -2.37 -13.58
N GLU A 287 25.67 -3.27 -14.31
CA GLU A 287 25.07 -4.55 -14.72
C GLU A 287 24.98 -5.49 -13.53
N GLU A 288 26.07 -5.63 -12.76
CA GLU A 288 26.10 -6.38 -11.51
C GLU A 288 25.02 -5.87 -10.54
N ALA A 289 24.97 -4.54 -10.34
CA ALA A 289 23.98 -3.92 -9.45
C ALA A 289 22.52 -4.16 -9.90
N PHE A 290 22.28 -4.27 -11.22
CA PHE A 290 20.97 -4.61 -11.76
C PHE A 290 20.62 -6.08 -11.52
N GLN A 291 21.55 -7.01 -11.79
CA GLN A 291 21.35 -8.44 -11.53
C GLN A 291 21.09 -8.71 -10.05
N ASP A 292 21.85 -8.06 -9.16
CA ASP A 292 21.60 -8.12 -7.71
C ASP A 292 20.20 -7.63 -7.35
N SER A 293 19.73 -6.57 -8.03
CA SER A 293 18.39 -6.04 -7.80
C SER A 293 17.30 -7.02 -8.23
N LEU A 294 17.52 -7.82 -9.29
CA LEU A 294 16.59 -8.88 -9.70
C LEU A 294 16.63 -10.08 -8.74
N GLN A 295 17.81 -10.55 -8.34
CA GLN A 295 17.94 -11.62 -7.35
C GLN A 295 17.28 -11.25 -6.02
N ASN A 296 17.37 -9.98 -5.62
CA ASN A 296 16.69 -9.49 -4.43
C ASN A 296 15.17 -9.48 -4.58
N LEU A 297 14.62 -9.26 -5.78
CA LEU A 297 13.18 -9.44 -6.01
C LEU A 297 12.76 -10.89 -5.85
N ASP A 298 13.54 -11.83 -6.42
CA ASP A 298 13.24 -13.26 -6.31
C ASP A 298 13.24 -13.70 -4.84
N ARG A 299 14.26 -13.32 -4.07
CA ARG A 299 14.32 -13.58 -2.62
C ARG A 299 13.10 -13.01 -1.88
N LYS A 300 12.70 -11.78 -2.20
CA LYS A 300 11.52 -11.13 -1.59
C LYS A 300 10.22 -11.85 -1.95
N SER A 301 10.08 -12.33 -3.18
CA SER A 301 8.89 -13.08 -3.62
C SER A 301 8.75 -14.44 -2.91
N GLN A 302 9.84 -14.97 -2.35
CA GLN A 302 9.82 -16.18 -1.53
C GLN A 302 9.40 -15.91 -0.07
N ASN A 303 9.32 -14.65 0.37
CA ASN A 303 8.85 -14.33 1.71
C ASN A 303 7.36 -14.69 1.84
N THR A 304 7.07 -15.72 2.63
CA THR A 304 5.72 -16.25 2.80
C THR A 304 4.89 -15.44 3.79
N PHE A 305 5.51 -14.71 4.73
CA PHE A 305 4.80 -14.02 5.80
C PHE A 305 3.74 -13.02 5.27
N PRO A 306 4.07 -12.06 4.36
CA PRO A 306 3.06 -11.12 3.85
C PRO A 306 1.89 -11.83 3.14
N LYS A 307 2.17 -12.92 2.42
CA LYS A 307 1.15 -13.73 1.76
C LYS A 307 0.22 -14.40 2.78
N LEU A 308 0.78 -15.08 3.77
CA LEU A 308 0.02 -15.77 4.82
C LEU A 308 -0.78 -14.78 5.67
N PHE A 309 -0.18 -13.64 5.98
CA PHE A 309 -0.84 -12.56 6.73
C PHE A 309 -2.01 -11.95 5.95
N ASN A 310 -1.85 -11.70 4.64
CA ASN A 310 -2.95 -11.24 3.77
C ASN A 310 -4.08 -12.27 3.69
N GLN A 311 -3.77 -13.56 3.53
CA GLN A 311 -4.76 -14.63 3.54
C GLN A 311 -5.53 -14.69 4.85
N PHE A 312 -4.83 -14.53 5.97
CA PHE A 312 -5.43 -14.46 7.31
C PHE A 312 -6.40 -13.27 7.43
N LEU A 313 -5.97 -12.07 7.03
CA LEU A 313 -6.81 -10.87 7.09
C LEU A 313 -8.03 -10.97 6.17
N GLN A 314 -7.84 -11.49 4.95
CA GLN A 314 -8.93 -11.69 4.00
C GLN A 314 -9.95 -12.69 4.54
N ALA A 315 -9.52 -13.83 5.07
CA ALA A 315 -10.42 -14.82 5.64
C ALA A 315 -11.26 -14.27 6.80
N GLY A 316 -10.63 -13.48 7.67
CA GLY A 316 -11.34 -12.79 8.75
C GLY A 316 -12.34 -11.74 8.25
N ALA A 317 -11.96 -10.92 7.27
CA ALA A 317 -12.82 -9.90 6.68
C ALA A 317 -14.01 -10.48 5.91
N GLU A 318 -13.86 -11.68 5.33
CA GLU A 318 -14.95 -12.45 4.70
C GLU A 318 -15.87 -13.15 5.72
N GLY A 319 -15.59 -13.00 7.02
CA GLY A 319 -16.41 -13.56 8.10
C GLY A 319 -16.14 -15.04 8.41
N LYS A 320 -15.07 -15.64 7.87
CA LYS A 320 -14.71 -17.04 8.14
C LYS A 320 -14.27 -17.28 9.58
N ALA A 321 -13.98 -16.22 10.33
CA ALA A 321 -13.70 -16.25 11.76
C ALA A 321 -14.96 -16.15 12.63
N GLY A 322 -16.12 -15.85 12.05
CA GLY A 322 -17.31 -15.38 12.77
C GLY A 322 -17.66 -13.94 12.38
N THR A 323 -18.95 -13.64 12.25
CA THR A 323 -19.44 -12.33 11.80
C THR A 323 -19.14 -11.20 12.77
N GLU A 324 -19.02 -11.53 14.06
CA GLU A 324 -18.67 -10.63 15.16
C GLU A 324 -17.25 -10.08 15.06
N HIS A 325 -16.36 -10.74 14.31
CA HIS A 325 -14.96 -10.32 14.15
C HIS A 325 -14.72 -9.48 12.90
N ILE A 326 -15.67 -9.41 11.96
CA ILE A 326 -15.49 -8.74 10.66
C ILE A 326 -15.02 -7.30 10.82
N SER A 327 -15.60 -6.55 11.77
CA SER A 327 -15.22 -5.15 12.01
C SER A 327 -13.76 -5.00 12.45
N HIS A 328 -13.26 -5.89 13.32
CA HIS A 328 -11.87 -5.87 13.77
C HIS A 328 -10.90 -6.11 12.61
N PHE A 329 -11.19 -7.06 11.73
CA PHE A 329 -10.37 -7.29 10.53
C PHE A 329 -10.42 -6.11 9.56
N GLN A 330 -11.58 -5.49 9.38
CA GLN A 330 -11.73 -4.29 8.55
C GLN A 330 -10.95 -3.10 9.12
N ASP A 331 -10.94 -2.93 10.44
CA ASP A 331 -10.18 -1.86 11.11
C ASP A 331 -8.66 -2.07 10.97
N VAL A 332 -8.19 -3.32 11.09
CA VAL A 332 -6.79 -3.68 10.80
C VAL A 332 -6.44 -3.38 9.34
N LEU A 333 -7.26 -3.80 8.38
CA LEU A 333 -7.05 -3.53 6.96
C LEU A 333 -7.02 -2.02 6.67
N LYS A 334 -7.98 -1.27 7.21
CA LYS A 334 -8.02 0.19 7.08
C LYS A 334 -6.74 0.80 7.62
N GLY A 335 -6.24 0.31 8.75
CA GLY A 335 -5.03 0.86 9.34
C GLY A 335 -3.75 0.53 8.59
N LEU A 336 -3.67 -0.66 7.99
CA LEU A 336 -2.58 -1.01 7.09
C LEU A 336 -2.61 -0.16 5.81
N LEU A 337 -3.80 0.14 5.25
CA LEU A 337 -3.93 0.95 4.04
C LEU A 337 -3.50 2.41 4.22
N VAL A 338 -3.66 2.99 5.41
CA VAL A 338 -3.16 4.35 5.71
C VAL A 338 -1.65 4.42 5.54
N ASN A 339 -0.94 3.31 5.76
CA ASN A 339 0.52 3.23 5.63
C ASN A 339 0.97 3.31 4.18
N GLU A 340 0.15 2.85 3.24
CA GLU A 340 0.41 2.91 1.80
C GLU A 340 0.06 4.28 1.19
N SER A 341 -0.28 5.26 2.03
CA SER A 341 -0.51 6.64 1.60
C SER A 341 0.78 7.25 1.04
N VAL A 342 0.68 7.87 -0.13
CA VAL A 342 1.75 8.68 -0.73
C VAL A 342 2.19 9.87 0.13
N TYR A 343 1.36 10.23 1.13
CA TYR A 343 1.63 11.30 2.07
C TYR A 343 2.37 10.83 3.33
N MET A 344 2.65 9.53 3.50
CA MET A 344 3.37 8.98 4.64
C MET A 344 4.89 9.13 4.43
N PRO A 345 5.60 10.02 5.16
CA PRO A 345 7.04 10.19 4.98
C PRO A 345 7.87 9.20 5.82
N LEU A 346 7.21 8.42 6.68
CA LEU A 346 7.85 7.47 7.58
C LEU A 346 7.84 6.07 7.00
N GLN A 347 8.89 5.32 7.26
CA GLN A 347 8.81 3.88 7.14
C GLN A 347 7.98 3.34 8.32
N HIS A 348 7.01 2.48 8.03
CA HIS A 348 6.17 1.84 9.03
C HIS A 348 6.26 0.32 8.94
N LEU A 349 6.69 -0.31 10.03
CA LEU A 349 6.84 -1.75 10.17
C LEU A 349 5.88 -2.27 11.23
N VAL A 350 5.16 -3.34 10.91
CA VAL A 350 4.33 -4.07 11.87
C VAL A 350 4.89 -5.48 11.98
N LEU A 351 5.16 -5.90 13.20
CA LEU A 351 5.99 -7.06 13.50
C LEU A 351 5.37 -7.82 14.69
N PRO A 352 4.35 -8.65 14.44
CA PRO A 352 3.92 -9.63 15.42
C PRO A 352 4.98 -10.72 15.53
N PHE A 353 5.20 -11.24 16.73
CA PHE A 353 6.03 -12.43 16.96
C PHE A 353 5.68 -13.09 18.30
N ARG A 354 6.10 -14.32 18.49
CA ARG A 354 6.05 -15.05 19.75
C ARG A 354 7.47 -15.41 20.17
N TYR A 355 7.82 -15.11 21.42
CA TYR A 355 9.13 -15.44 21.98
C TYR A 355 8.95 -15.96 23.41
N GLU A 356 9.55 -17.11 23.72
CA GLU A 356 9.40 -17.78 25.03
C GLU A 356 7.92 -17.97 25.44
N GLY A 357 7.06 -18.31 24.48
CA GLY A 357 5.62 -18.48 24.71
C GLY A 357 4.87 -17.18 25.05
N LYS A 358 5.48 -16.01 24.81
CA LYS A 358 4.84 -14.70 24.95
C LYS A 358 4.57 -14.13 23.57
N ASP A 359 3.30 -13.86 23.31
CA ASP A 359 2.89 -13.08 22.14
C ASP A 359 3.33 -11.62 22.32
N VAL A 360 3.86 -11.05 21.26
CA VAL A 360 4.26 -9.64 21.22
C VAL A 360 3.70 -9.05 19.94
N MET A 361 2.91 -8.00 20.08
CA MET A 361 2.56 -7.14 18.95
C MET A 361 3.50 -5.95 18.97
N SER A 362 4.18 -5.68 17.85
CA SER A 362 5.04 -4.50 17.76
C SER A 362 4.84 -3.71 16.47
N GLU A 363 4.98 -2.39 16.61
CA GLU A 363 4.77 -1.39 15.58
C GLU A 363 5.92 -0.39 15.63
N MET A 364 6.57 -0.12 14.50
CA MET A 364 7.76 0.72 14.44
C MET A 364 7.65 1.75 13.32
N TRP A 365 7.82 3.01 13.68
CA TRP A 365 7.83 4.15 12.78
C TRP A 365 9.25 4.73 12.74
N VAL A 366 9.82 4.84 11.54
CA VAL A 366 11.22 5.27 11.34
C VAL A 366 11.29 6.41 10.35
N GLU A 367 11.91 7.50 10.78
CA GLU A 367 12.33 8.61 9.92
C GLU A 367 13.82 8.46 9.60
N GLN A 368 14.15 8.20 8.33
CA GLN A 368 15.53 7.91 7.90
C GLN A 368 16.28 9.14 7.36
N GLU A 369 15.56 10.19 6.97
CA GLU A 369 16.11 11.42 6.39
C GLU A 369 16.02 12.62 7.35
N ALA A 370 15.87 12.38 8.66
CA ALA A 370 15.94 13.45 9.64
C ALA A 370 17.36 14.04 9.75
N GLU A 371 17.44 15.33 10.05
CA GLU A 371 18.69 16.03 10.33
C GLU A 371 18.81 16.32 11.83
N ASP A 372 20.01 16.15 12.38
CA ASP A 372 20.32 16.65 13.72
C ASP A 372 20.56 18.18 13.70
N SER A 373 20.72 18.78 14.88
CA SER A 373 20.97 20.23 15.01
C SER A 373 22.24 20.74 14.31
N SER A 374 23.11 19.83 13.86
CA SER A 374 24.34 20.12 13.11
C SER A 374 24.25 19.75 11.62
N GLY A 375 23.06 19.36 11.12
CA GLY A 375 22.86 18.91 9.74
C GLY A 375 23.40 17.49 9.48
N GLY A 376 23.70 16.72 10.52
CA GLY A 376 24.10 15.33 10.44
C GLY A 376 22.91 14.38 10.30
N LYS A 377 23.14 13.18 9.78
CA LYS A 377 22.08 12.16 9.62
C LYS A 377 21.56 11.70 10.98
N LEU A 378 20.29 11.96 11.25
CA LEU A 378 19.56 11.47 12.41
C LEU A 378 18.59 10.37 11.96
N THR A 379 18.57 9.26 12.69
CA THR A 379 17.50 8.27 12.56
C THR A 379 16.62 8.36 13.79
N LYS A 380 15.38 8.77 13.58
CA LYS A 380 14.40 8.93 14.65
C LYS A 380 13.38 7.81 14.56
N MET A 381 13.06 7.20 15.69
CA MET A 381 12.21 6.02 15.76
C MET A 381 11.21 6.12 16.89
N LEU A 382 9.98 5.69 16.61
CA LEU A 382 8.96 5.35 17.58
C LEU A 382 8.69 3.85 17.47
N LEU A 383 8.98 3.09 18.52
CA LEU A 383 8.63 1.68 18.64
C LEU A 383 7.54 1.55 19.69
N LYS A 384 6.43 0.92 19.33
CA LYS A 384 5.36 0.54 20.23
C LYS A 384 5.31 -0.98 20.30
N PHE A 385 5.10 -1.54 21.48
CA PHE A 385 4.84 -2.96 21.60
C PHE A 385 3.93 -3.28 22.77
N SER A 386 3.08 -4.28 22.60
CA SER A 386 2.21 -4.82 23.65
C SER A 386 2.55 -6.29 23.88
N ILE A 387 2.50 -6.68 25.15
CA ILE A 387 2.65 -8.06 25.58
C ILE A 387 1.39 -8.40 26.38
N PRO A 388 0.58 -9.41 25.96
CA PRO A 388 -0.65 -9.77 26.66
C PRO A 388 -0.38 -10.09 28.14
N ASN A 389 -1.25 -9.56 29.00
CA ASN A 389 -1.17 -9.65 30.47
C ASN A 389 0.02 -8.93 31.13
N VAL A 390 0.86 -8.22 30.37
CA VAL A 390 1.96 -7.40 30.90
C VAL A 390 1.68 -5.92 30.65
N GLY A 391 1.23 -5.57 29.45
CA GLY A 391 0.81 -4.22 29.08
C GLY A 391 1.60 -3.63 27.91
N ASN A 392 1.44 -2.32 27.73
CA ASN A 392 1.93 -1.58 26.57
C ASN A 392 3.22 -0.81 26.89
N PHE A 393 4.14 -0.83 25.94
CA PHE A 393 5.41 -0.13 25.99
C PHE A 393 5.55 0.78 24.77
N GLU A 394 6.20 1.93 24.96
CA GLU A 394 6.58 2.80 23.87
C GLU A 394 8.02 3.28 24.05
N MET A 395 8.79 3.28 22.98
CA MET A 395 10.16 3.73 22.94
C MET A 395 10.29 4.81 21.88
N ILE A 396 10.85 5.95 22.28
CA ILE A 396 11.25 7.01 21.37
C ILE A 396 12.77 7.07 21.39
N SER A 397 13.41 6.99 20.23
CA SER A 397 14.87 7.07 20.15
C SER A 397 15.35 7.91 18.97
N GLY A 398 16.44 8.64 19.18
CA GLY A 398 17.23 9.29 18.14
C GLY A 398 18.64 8.70 18.11
N ILE A 399 19.11 8.32 16.92
CA ILE A 399 20.46 7.80 16.70
C ILE A 399 21.19 8.73 15.74
N ALA A 400 22.28 9.34 16.20
CA ALA A 400 23.17 10.18 15.40
C ALA A 400 24.62 9.81 15.71
N ASN A 401 25.46 9.58 14.69
CA ASN A 401 26.88 9.24 14.86
C ASN A 401 27.13 8.08 15.84
N MET A 402 26.32 7.00 15.75
CA MET A 402 26.34 5.85 16.68
C MET A 402 26.10 6.21 18.15
N ARG A 403 25.58 7.41 18.43
CA ARG A 403 25.21 7.89 19.74
C ARG A 403 23.68 7.90 19.85
N VAL A 404 23.19 7.30 20.93
CA VAL A 404 21.76 7.03 21.14
C VAL A 404 21.22 7.90 22.26
N ASP A 405 20.14 8.62 21.97
CA ASP A 405 19.23 9.21 22.96
C ASP A 405 17.92 8.42 22.91
N MET A 406 17.47 7.89 24.04
CA MET A 406 16.34 6.97 24.10
C MET A 406 15.49 7.22 25.35
N ASN A 407 14.17 7.18 25.17
CA ASN A 407 13.21 7.15 26.26
C ASN A 407 12.29 5.93 26.11
N LEU A 408 12.21 5.09 27.14
CA LEU A 408 11.27 3.96 27.23
C LEU A 408 10.17 4.28 28.24
N TYR A 409 8.92 4.12 27.81
CA TYR A 409 7.72 4.29 28.61
C TYR A 409 7.11 2.90 28.85
N MET A 410 7.00 2.50 30.12
CA MET A 410 6.55 1.15 30.50
C MET A 410 5.29 1.19 31.40
N PRO A 411 4.56 0.05 31.52
CA PRO A 411 3.43 -0.07 32.44
C PRO A 411 3.79 0.28 33.89
N GLU A 412 2.83 0.85 34.62
CA GLU A 412 3.01 1.26 36.02
C GLU A 412 3.52 0.12 36.92
N ASP A 413 2.94 -1.07 36.74
CA ASP A 413 3.24 -2.27 37.54
C ASP A 413 4.69 -2.74 37.39
N LEU A 414 5.42 -2.27 36.36
CA LEU A 414 6.81 -2.61 36.11
C LEU A 414 7.79 -1.52 36.55
N MET A 415 7.32 -0.37 37.04
CA MET A 415 8.19 0.75 37.41
C MET A 415 9.15 0.41 38.55
N GLU A 416 8.85 -0.58 39.39
CA GLU A 416 9.79 -1.09 40.40
C GLU A 416 11.07 -1.68 39.77
N LYS A 417 11.01 -2.11 38.50
CA LYS A 417 12.14 -2.67 37.73
C LYS A 417 12.88 -1.63 36.88
N GLN A 418 12.56 -0.35 37.05
CA GLN A 418 13.12 0.74 36.22
C GLN A 418 14.65 0.67 36.08
N LYS A 419 15.38 0.55 37.20
CA LYS A 419 16.85 0.53 37.19
C LYS A 419 17.43 -0.73 36.54
N ASP A 420 16.77 -1.87 36.72
CA ASP A 420 17.18 -3.13 36.11
C ASP A 420 17.05 -3.03 34.59
N VAL A 421 15.92 -2.51 34.10
CA VAL A 421 15.65 -2.29 32.67
C VAL A 421 16.65 -1.30 32.06
N GLU A 422 16.91 -0.17 32.72
CA GLU A 422 17.90 0.82 32.27
C GLU A 422 19.31 0.19 32.11
N GLY A 423 19.72 -0.62 33.08
CA GLY A 423 21.01 -1.34 33.05
C GLY A 423 21.10 -2.34 31.91
N VAL A 424 20.04 -3.12 31.68
CA VAL A 424 19.95 -4.08 30.58
C VAL A 424 20.02 -3.36 29.22
N LEU A 425 19.25 -2.29 29.02
CA LEU A 425 19.27 -1.52 27.77
C LEU A 425 20.63 -0.90 27.49
N SER A 426 21.26 -0.28 28.49
CA SER A 426 22.62 0.28 28.37
C SER A 426 23.63 -0.79 27.95
N THR A 427 23.50 -2.00 28.51
CA THR A 427 24.35 -3.14 28.17
C THR A 427 24.12 -3.61 26.73
N ILE A 428 22.86 -3.74 26.30
CA ILE A 428 22.50 -4.13 24.93
C ILE A 428 23.06 -3.13 23.92
N LEU A 429 22.88 -1.82 24.14
CA LEU A 429 23.37 -0.78 23.24
C LEU A 429 24.90 -0.83 23.10
N ARG A 430 25.63 -0.92 24.22
CA ARG A 430 27.10 -0.99 24.22
C ARG A 430 27.62 -2.25 23.55
N ARG A 431 26.99 -3.41 23.79
CA ARG A 431 27.34 -4.68 23.14
C ARG A 431 27.20 -4.59 21.61
N ASN A 432 26.29 -3.77 21.11
CA ASN A 432 26.07 -3.54 19.69
C ASN A 432 26.87 -2.34 19.13
N GLY A 433 27.88 -1.86 19.85
CA GLY A 433 28.78 -0.79 19.39
C GLY A 433 28.20 0.62 19.48
N LEU A 434 27.04 0.81 20.12
CA LEU A 434 26.41 2.11 20.29
C LEU A 434 26.86 2.78 21.59
N SER A 435 27.07 4.10 21.52
CA SER A 435 27.34 4.93 22.68
C SER A 435 26.03 5.53 23.20
N VAL A 436 25.88 5.57 24.54
CA VAL A 436 24.67 6.08 25.18
C VAL A 436 24.86 7.56 25.50
N ALA A 437 24.04 8.44 24.91
CA ALA A 437 23.91 9.83 25.33
C ALA A 437 23.03 9.94 26.57
N ASN A 438 21.84 9.36 26.48
CA ASN A 438 20.79 9.43 27.49
C ASN A 438 19.87 8.21 27.35
N ILE A 439 19.46 7.64 28.48
CA ILE A 439 18.39 6.63 28.57
C ILE A 439 17.44 7.09 29.67
N GLY A 440 16.25 7.52 29.28
CA GLY A 440 15.16 7.82 30.21
C GLY A 440 14.19 6.66 30.30
N ILE A 441 13.83 6.26 31.51
CA ILE A 441 12.79 5.25 31.73
C ILE A 441 11.65 5.89 32.52
N TYR A 442 10.43 5.83 31.98
CA TYR A 442 9.28 6.55 32.51
C TYR A 442 8.05 5.67 32.63
N LYS A 443 7.15 6.07 33.52
CA LYS A 443 5.79 5.49 33.59
C LYS A 443 5.00 5.92 32.36
N LYS A 444 4.41 4.96 31.66
CA LYS A 444 3.46 5.21 30.58
C LYS A 444 2.12 5.66 31.15
N THR A 445 1.67 6.85 30.78
CA THR A 445 0.40 7.44 31.23
C THR A 445 -0.64 7.53 30.11
N ARG A 446 -0.20 7.52 28.85
CA ARG A 446 -1.00 7.55 27.64
C ARG A 446 -0.19 7.01 26.45
N ASP A 447 -0.86 6.77 25.33
CA ASP A 447 -0.18 6.45 24.07
C ASP A 447 0.31 7.73 23.37
N PHE A 448 1.51 7.65 22.78
CA PHE A 448 2.05 8.70 21.91
C PHE A 448 1.45 8.61 20.52
N ARG A 449 0.99 9.73 19.98
CA ARG A 449 0.56 9.78 18.58
C ARG A 449 1.78 9.93 17.68
N VAL A 450 1.72 9.37 16.47
CA VAL A 450 2.81 9.47 15.48
C VAL A 450 3.17 10.94 15.25
N GLN A 451 2.18 11.81 15.08
CA GLN A 451 2.39 13.26 14.89
C GLN A 451 2.97 14.02 16.10
N GLU A 452 2.96 13.44 17.30
CA GLU A 452 3.59 14.06 18.49
C GLU A 452 5.08 13.76 18.50
N VAL A 453 5.46 12.58 18.02
CA VAL A 453 6.85 12.19 17.90
C VAL A 453 7.47 12.79 16.63
N PHE A 454 6.73 12.82 15.53
CA PHE A 454 7.16 13.36 14.22
C PHE A 454 6.30 14.56 13.82
N PRO A 455 6.55 15.75 14.41
CA PRO A 455 5.75 16.95 14.15
C PRO A 455 5.80 17.44 12.69
N GLU A 456 6.86 17.12 11.96
CA GLU A 456 7.11 17.51 10.56
C GLU A 456 5.98 17.05 9.63
N ILE A 457 5.32 15.93 9.98
CA ILE A 457 4.14 15.41 9.27
C ILE A 457 2.99 16.43 9.30
N LYS A 458 2.83 17.21 10.36
CA LYS A 458 1.81 18.28 10.39
C LYS A 458 2.26 19.53 9.63
N GLU A 459 3.55 19.79 9.55
CA GLU A 459 4.04 21.03 8.94
C GLU A 459 3.87 21.03 7.42
N ALA A 460 3.94 19.86 6.77
CA ALA A 460 3.65 19.70 5.35
C ALA A 460 2.20 20.10 4.96
N GLU A 461 1.25 20.10 5.92
CA GLU A 461 -0.11 20.62 5.73
C GLU A 461 -0.12 22.11 5.34
N LYS A 462 0.85 22.88 5.87
CA LYS A 462 0.93 24.33 5.66
C LYS A 462 1.53 24.71 4.30
N GLY A 463 2.21 23.79 3.63
CA GLY A 463 2.91 24.03 2.36
C GLY A 463 2.05 23.85 1.09
N LEU A 464 0.92 23.13 1.19
CA LEU A 464 0.06 22.75 0.07
C LEU A 464 -1.25 23.56 0.07
N ASN A 465 -1.13 24.88 -0.01
CA ASN A 465 -2.27 25.74 -0.31
C ASN A 465 -2.13 26.26 -1.74
N VAL A 466 -2.39 25.38 -2.72
CA VAL A 466 -2.41 25.78 -4.13
C VAL A 466 -3.75 26.47 -4.37
N ARG A 467 -3.75 27.81 -4.27
CA ARG A 467 -4.81 28.61 -4.90
C ARG A 467 -4.69 28.39 -6.42
N ILE A 468 -5.69 27.73 -7.01
CA ILE A 468 -5.95 27.84 -8.44
C ILE A 468 -6.89 29.02 -8.64
#